data_AF-A0A2D6APZ3-F1
#
_entry.id   AF-A0A2D6APZ3-F1
#
_cell.length_a   1.000
_cell.length_b   1.000
_cell.length_c   1.000
_cell.angle_alpha   90.00
_cell.angle_beta   90.00
_cell.angle_gamma   90.00
#
_symmetry.space_group_name_H-M   'P 1'
#
loop_
_entity.id
_entity.type
_entity.pdbx_description
1 polymer ?
#
loop_
_entity_poly.entity_id
_entity_poly.type
_entity_poly.pdbx_seq_one_letter_code
_entity_poly.pdbx_strand_id
1 'polypeptide(L)'
;MSFKQAQPNDLEFPYQAISPTTGVSVTYTEDELWCEIDRILAEDTQNKFTIGQQCYFNLINGCCNPAYFLNNEIVMNLEEFMMIKRFSIPMASDIDNAIYDRLVTFSAIDDEYNAIMKLKKTDG
;
A
#
# COMPACT_ATOMS: atom_id res chain seq x y z
N MET A 1 -16.71 -6.78 -10.89
CA MET A 1 -15.46 -7.34 -10.33
C MET A 1 -15.61 -7.22 -8.83
N SER A 2 -15.97 -8.32 -8.18
CA SER A 2 -15.89 -8.43 -6.73
C SER A 2 -14.41 -8.55 -6.41
N PHE A 3 -13.88 -7.71 -5.52
CA PHE A 3 -12.56 -7.92 -4.95
C PHE A 3 -12.64 -9.25 -4.21
N LYS A 4 -12.27 -10.33 -4.91
CA LYS A 4 -11.99 -11.60 -4.24
C LYS A 4 -10.98 -11.25 -3.17
N GLN A 5 -11.39 -11.43 -1.92
CA GLN A 5 -10.52 -11.41 -0.75
C GLN A 5 -9.18 -11.99 -1.18
N ALA A 6 -8.14 -11.15 -1.28
CA ALA A 6 -6.79 -11.67 -1.29
C ALA A 6 -6.74 -12.56 -0.05
N GLN A 7 -6.58 -13.87 -0.22
CA GLN A 7 -6.51 -14.75 0.93
C GLN A 7 -5.36 -14.22 1.77
N PRO A 8 -5.63 -13.71 2.99
CA PRO A 8 -4.55 -13.28 3.83
C PRO A 8 -3.69 -14.53 4.02
N ASN A 9 -2.39 -14.43 3.79
CA ASN A 9 -1.52 -15.36 4.51
C ASN A 9 -1.89 -15.14 5.99
N ASP A 10 -2.38 -16.18 6.68
CA ASP A 10 -2.82 -16.14 8.09
C ASP A 10 -1.62 -15.88 9.03
N LEU A 11 -0.88 -14.81 8.76
CA LEU A 11 0.19 -14.27 9.57
C LEU A 11 -0.49 -13.42 10.64
N GLU A 12 -0.92 -14.08 11.70
CA GLU A 12 -1.30 -13.41 12.95
C GLU A 12 -0.04 -13.13 13.76
N PHE A 13 0.03 -11.97 14.41
CA PHE A 13 1.15 -11.66 15.28
C PHE A 13 1.15 -12.53 16.54
N PRO A 14 2.32 -13.01 17.00
CA PRO A 14 3.62 -12.97 16.33
C PRO A 14 3.79 -14.11 15.30
N TYR A 15 4.50 -13.86 14.21
CA TYR A 15 4.83 -14.87 13.19
C TYR A 15 6.31 -14.85 12.81
N GLN A 16 6.78 -15.89 12.10
CA GLN A 16 8.14 -15.94 11.57
C GLN A 16 8.13 -15.78 10.06
N ALA A 17 8.95 -14.86 9.55
CA ALA A 17 9.16 -14.66 8.13
C ALA A 17 10.61 -14.26 7.84
N ILE A 18 11.02 -14.39 6.57
CA ILE A 18 12.34 -13.95 6.13
C ILE A 18 12.27 -12.43 5.92
N SER A 19 13.16 -11.70 6.56
CA SER A 19 13.26 -10.26 6.38
C SER A 19 13.72 -9.92 4.96
N PRO A 20 12.99 -9.05 4.23
CA PRO A 20 13.38 -8.64 2.88
C PRO A 20 14.68 -7.81 2.88
N THR A 21 14.98 -7.09 3.98
CA THR A 21 16.19 -6.27 4.08
C THR A 21 17.42 -7.07 4.50
N THR A 22 17.28 -7.96 5.49
CA THR A 22 18.42 -8.70 6.07
C THR A 22 18.59 -10.10 5.49
N GLY A 23 17.55 -10.68 4.88
CA GLY A 23 17.55 -12.05 4.35
C GLY A 23 17.56 -13.14 5.44
N VAL A 24 17.39 -12.78 6.71
CA VAL A 24 17.39 -13.70 7.85
C VAL A 24 15.96 -13.95 8.33
N SER A 25 15.69 -15.14 8.89
CA SER A 25 14.42 -15.42 9.55
C SER A 25 14.28 -14.61 10.84
N VAL A 26 13.27 -13.75 10.92
CA VAL A 26 12.97 -12.88 12.07
C VAL A 26 11.58 -13.23 12.60
N THR A 27 11.41 -13.10 13.92
CA THR A 27 10.09 -13.18 14.55
C THR A 27 9.46 -11.79 14.54
N TYR A 28 8.43 -11.61 13.74
CA TYR A 28 7.73 -10.34 13.60
C TYR A 28 6.70 -10.18 14.72
N THR A 29 6.90 -9.12 15.51
CA THR A 29 5.85 -8.46 16.30
C THR A 29 5.34 -7.24 15.52
N GLU A 30 4.30 -6.59 16.03
CA GLU A 30 3.82 -5.33 15.46
C GLU A 30 4.95 -4.27 15.40
N ASP A 31 5.68 -4.09 16.49
CA ASP A 31 6.82 -3.15 16.54
C ASP A 31 7.93 -3.54 15.55
N GLU A 32 8.27 -4.83 15.44
CA GLU A 32 9.33 -5.26 14.52
C GLU A 32 8.91 -5.11 13.06
N LEU A 33 7.60 -5.25 12.75
CA LEU A 33 7.10 -4.94 11.41
C LEU A 33 7.32 -3.47 11.06
N TRP A 34 6.99 -2.54 11.97
CA TRP A 34 7.24 -1.11 11.75
C TRP A 34 8.73 -0.78 11.64
N CYS A 35 9.58 -1.42 12.46
CA CYS A 35 11.04 -1.31 12.32
C CYS A 35 11.53 -1.77 10.94
N GLU A 36 10.96 -2.85 10.40
CA GLU A 36 11.33 -3.35 9.06
C GLU A 36 10.87 -2.39 7.96
N ILE A 37 9.68 -1.79 8.09
CA ILE A 37 9.20 -0.75 7.17
C ILE A 37 10.19 0.42 7.16
N ASP A 38 10.62 0.90 8.34
CA ASP A 38 11.59 1.98 8.43
C ASP A 38 12.94 1.61 7.77
N ARG A 39 13.40 0.36 7.91
CA ARG A 39 14.61 -0.12 7.24
C ARG A 39 14.46 -0.10 5.72
N ILE A 40 13.33 -0.61 5.20
CA ILE A 40 13.04 -0.61 3.76
C ILE A 40 13.09 0.81 3.21
N LEU A 41 12.43 1.75 3.89
CA LEU A 41 12.41 3.16 3.46
C LEU A 41 13.77 3.83 3.54
N ALA A 42 14.63 3.40 4.46
CA ALA A 42 16.00 3.91 4.60
C ALA A 42 16.96 3.38 3.52
N GLU A 43 16.67 2.25 2.86
CA GLU A 43 17.52 1.69 1.81
C GLU A 43 17.54 2.55 0.54
N ASP A 44 16.43 3.23 0.22
CA ASP A 44 16.36 4.13 -0.93
C ASP A 44 16.91 5.53 -0.63
N THR A 45 18.23 5.57 -0.41
CA THR A 45 18.98 6.81 -0.18
C THR A 45 18.91 7.83 -1.33
N GLN A 46 18.42 7.43 -2.51
CA GLN A 46 18.33 8.28 -3.70
C GLN A 46 16.90 8.66 -4.08
N ASN A 47 15.89 8.27 -3.27
CA ASN A 47 14.46 8.48 -3.55
C ASN A 47 14.07 8.10 -4.99
N LYS A 48 14.58 6.96 -5.47
CA LYS A 48 14.26 6.45 -6.81
C LYS A 48 12.84 5.93 -6.90
N PHE A 49 12.30 5.45 -5.78
CA PHE A 49 10.99 4.82 -5.68
C PHE A 49 10.13 5.53 -4.65
N THR A 50 8.83 5.58 -4.90
CA THR A 50 7.85 6.07 -3.93
C THR A 50 7.71 5.09 -2.76
N ILE A 51 7.18 5.57 -1.63
CA ILE A 51 6.97 4.77 -0.43
C ILE A 51 6.08 3.56 -0.77
N GLY A 52 4.97 3.77 -1.49
CA GLY A 52 4.08 2.69 -1.87
C GLY A 52 4.74 1.64 -2.76
N GLN A 53 5.61 2.05 -3.68
CA GLN A 53 6.40 1.11 -4.50
C GLN A 53 7.33 0.24 -3.65
N GLN A 54 8.11 0.87 -2.75
CA GLN A 54 9.06 0.13 -1.90
C GLN A 54 8.34 -0.87 -1.00
N CYS A 55 7.25 -0.44 -0.37
CA CYS A 55 6.40 -1.31 0.45
C CYS A 55 5.77 -2.44 -0.38
N TYR A 56 5.29 -2.15 -1.60
CA TYR A 56 4.66 -3.15 -2.46
C TYR A 56 5.62 -4.30 -2.82
N PHE A 57 6.86 -3.98 -3.21
CA PHE A 57 7.81 -5.00 -3.65
C PHE A 57 8.49 -5.73 -2.49
N ASN A 58 8.77 -5.05 -1.38
CA ASN A 58 9.52 -5.63 -0.26
C ASN A 58 8.60 -6.28 0.79
N LEU A 59 7.50 -5.63 1.21
CA LEU A 59 6.66 -6.14 2.29
C LEU A 59 5.67 -7.20 1.82
N ILE A 60 4.95 -6.94 0.73
CA ILE A 60 3.84 -7.79 0.28
C ILE A 60 4.34 -9.15 -0.24
N ASN A 61 5.54 -9.17 -0.85
CA ASN A 61 6.15 -10.41 -1.36
C ASN A 61 7.03 -11.12 -0.33
N GLY A 62 7.48 -10.43 0.72
CA GLY A 62 8.56 -10.89 1.58
C GLY A 62 8.12 -11.36 2.96
N CYS A 63 7.34 -10.54 3.67
CA CYS A 63 7.17 -10.75 5.10
C CYS A 63 5.83 -10.31 5.71
N CYS A 64 4.99 -9.53 5.02
CA CYS A 64 3.79 -8.95 5.66
C CYS A 64 2.49 -9.37 4.97
N ASN A 65 1.48 -9.66 5.78
CA ASN A 65 0.09 -9.75 5.32
C ASN A 65 -0.49 -8.34 5.14
N PRO A 66 -0.87 -7.90 3.91
CA PRO A 66 -1.43 -6.57 3.69
C PRO A 66 -2.76 -6.31 4.42
N ALA A 67 -3.49 -7.38 4.76
CA ALA A 67 -4.76 -7.27 5.49
C ALA A 67 -4.60 -6.64 6.87
N TYR A 68 -3.40 -6.71 7.47
CA TYR A 68 -3.11 -6.03 8.74
C TYR A 68 -3.31 -4.50 8.65
N PHE A 69 -2.95 -3.88 7.52
CA PHE A 69 -3.10 -2.44 7.33
C PHE A 69 -4.53 -2.03 6.93
N LEU A 70 -5.43 -2.98 6.67
CA LEU A 70 -6.78 -2.67 6.26
C LEU A 70 -7.66 -2.46 7.49
N ASN A 71 -8.09 -1.22 7.68
CA ASN A 71 -9.21 -0.90 8.57
C ASN A 71 -10.45 -0.49 7.74
N ASN A 72 -11.60 -0.37 8.40
CA ASN A 72 -12.86 -0.03 7.72
C ASN A 72 -12.77 1.29 6.95
N GLU A 73 -12.08 2.29 7.49
CA GLU A 73 -11.92 3.59 6.84
C GLU A 73 -11.10 3.50 5.55
N ILE A 74 -9.99 2.77 5.59
CA ILE A 74 -9.13 2.52 4.42
C ILE A 74 -9.91 1.77 3.35
N VAL A 75 -10.67 0.73 3.73
CA VAL A 75 -11.51 -0.02 2.79
C VAL A 75 -12.55 0.89 2.14
N MET A 76 -13.25 1.71 2.93
CA MET A 76 -14.24 2.66 2.40
C MET A 76 -13.61 3.68 1.45
N ASN A 77 -12.44 4.24 1.80
CA ASN A 77 -11.73 5.19 0.96
C ASN A 77 -11.29 4.56 -0.38
N LEU A 78 -10.80 3.30 -0.35
CA LEU A 78 -10.43 2.57 -1.56
C LEU A 78 -11.64 2.27 -2.44
N GLU A 79 -12.75 1.81 -1.86
CA GLU A 79 -13.98 1.55 -2.59
C GLU A 79 -14.55 2.82 -3.22
N GLU A 80 -14.58 3.92 -2.48
CA GLU A 80 -15.04 5.21 -2.96
C GLU A 80 -14.18 5.72 -4.12
N PHE A 81 -12.85 5.69 -3.97
CA PHE A 81 -11.92 6.03 -5.05
C PHE A 81 -12.17 5.20 -6.31
N MET A 82 -12.36 3.89 -6.16
CA MET A 82 -12.63 2.99 -7.27
C MET A 82 -13.98 3.27 -7.94
N MET A 83 -15.02 3.61 -7.18
CA MET A 83 -16.31 4.01 -7.75
C MET A 83 -16.20 5.31 -8.53
N ILE A 84 -15.50 6.30 -7.97
CA ILE A 84 -15.23 7.59 -8.62
C ILE A 84 -14.53 7.39 -9.96
N LYS A 85 -13.43 6.62 -9.99
CA LYS A 85 -12.69 6.31 -11.22
C LYS A 85 -13.52 5.51 -12.23
N ARG A 86 -14.29 4.52 -11.77
CA ARG A 86 -15.03 3.60 -12.64
C ARG A 86 -16.25 4.24 -13.30
N PHE A 87 -16.95 5.11 -12.57
CA PHE A 87 -18.17 5.76 -13.04
C PHE A 87 -17.97 7.23 -13.43
N SER A 88 -16.72 7.71 -13.39
CA SER A 88 -16.36 9.09 -13.72
C SER A 88 -17.15 10.11 -12.89
N ILE A 89 -17.35 9.83 -11.60
CA ILE A 89 -18.12 10.69 -10.70
C ILE A 89 -17.27 11.91 -10.34
N PRO A 90 -17.76 13.15 -10.52
CA PRO A 90 -17.04 14.33 -10.06
C PRO A 90 -16.90 14.31 -8.54
N MET A 91 -15.69 14.55 -8.02
CA MET A 91 -15.44 14.56 -6.57
C MET A 91 -16.16 15.70 -5.85
N ALA A 92 -16.37 16.82 -6.53
CA ALA A 92 -17.08 17.98 -6.05
C ALA A 92 -17.68 18.75 -7.22
N SER A 93 -18.64 19.64 -6.93
CA SER A 93 -19.22 20.55 -7.93
C SER A 93 -18.24 21.61 -8.41
N ASP A 94 -17.33 22.03 -7.53
CA ASP A 94 -16.34 23.08 -7.71
C ASP A 94 -15.21 22.88 -6.69
N ILE A 95 -14.16 23.71 -6.79
CA ILE A 95 -12.99 23.60 -5.92
C ILE A 95 -13.27 23.98 -4.47
N ASP A 96 -14.21 24.91 -4.23
CA ASP A 96 -14.53 25.43 -2.90
C ASP A 96 -15.32 24.39 -2.08
N ASN A 97 -16.11 23.56 -2.75
CA ASN A 97 -16.86 22.45 -2.16
C ASN A 97 -16.06 21.15 -2.07
N ALA A 98 -14.81 21.13 -2.56
CA ALA A 98 -14.00 19.92 -2.55
C ALA A 98 -13.38 19.68 -1.16
N ILE A 99 -13.56 18.46 -0.64
CA ILE A 99 -12.96 18.06 0.64
C ILE A 99 -11.48 17.79 0.42
N TYR A 100 -10.62 18.71 0.89
CA TYR A 100 -9.17 18.66 0.70
C TYR A 100 -8.55 17.30 1.04
N ASP A 101 -8.86 16.75 2.22
CA ASP A 101 -8.28 15.49 2.68
C ASP A 101 -8.56 14.33 1.71
N ARG A 102 -9.79 14.27 1.17
CA ARG A 102 -10.16 13.26 0.17
C ARG A 102 -9.40 13.44 -1.14
N LEU A 103 -9.24 14.68 -1.60
CA LEU A 103 -8.44 14.97 -2.81
C LEU A 103 -7.01 14.48 -2.63
N VAL A 104 -6.39 14.77 -1.48
CA VAL A 104 -5.03 14.38 -1.16
C VAL A 104 -4.91 12.86 -1.10
N THR A 105 -5.80 12.18 -0.36
CA THR A 105 -5.79 10.72 -0.24
C THR A 105 -5.98 10.06 -1.61
N PHE A 106 -6.95 10.50 -2.41
CA PHE A 106 -7.23 9.90 -3.70
C PHE A 106 -6.15 10.19 -4.74
N SER A 107 -5.52 11.37 -4.68
CA SER A 107 -4.33 11.67 -5.48
C SER A 107 -3.18 10.72 -5.13
N ALA A 108 -2.89 10.55 -3.84
CA ALA A 108 -1.82 9.66 -3.38
C ALA A 108 -2.05 8.20 -3.83
N ILE A 109 -3.30 7.71 -3.72
CA ILE A 109 -3.67 6.37 -4.20
C ILE A 109 -3.42 6.25 -5.72
N ASP A 110 -3.85 7.24 -6.51
CA ASP A 110 -3.69 7.21 -7.97
C ASP A 110 -2.22 7.28 -8.38
N ASP A 111 -1.43 8.13 -7.73
CA ASP A 111 0.00 8.30 -8.00
C ASP A 111 0.76 7.00 -7.71
N GLU A 112 0.56 6.40 -6.54
CA GLU A 112 1.22 5.15 -6.14
C GLU A 112 0.80 3.98 -7.04
N TYR A 113 -0.49 3.85 -7.35
CA TYR A 113 -1.00 2.81 -8.25
C TYR A 113 -0.37 2.92 -9.64
N ASN A 114 -0.33 4.13 -10.20
CA ASN A 114 0.25 4.38 -11.51
C ASN A 114 1.76 4.15 -11.52
N ALA A 115 2.46 4.52 -10.43
CA ALA A 115 3.89 4.28 -10.27
C ALA A 115 4.22 2.79 -10.26
N ILE A 116 3.46 1.96 -9.54
CA ILE A 116 3.61 0.50 -9.54
C ILE A 116 3.29 -0.09 -10.92
N MET A 117 2.21 0.36 -11.57
CA MET A 117 1.82 -0.15 -12.89
C MET A 117 2.83 0.20 -14.00
N LYS A 118 3.52 1.33 -13.89
CA LYS A 118 4.61 1.69 -14.81
C LYS A 118 5.79 0.73 -14.66
N LEU A 119 6.25 0.47 -13.43
CA LEU A 119 7.36 -0.46 -13.19
C LEU A 119 7.04 -1.87 -13.69
N LYS A 120 5.84 -2.39 -13.40
CA LYS A 120 5.41 -3.71 -13.89
C LYS A 120 5.42 -3.85 -15.40
N LYS A 121 5.25 -2.76 -16.16
CA LYS A 121 5.33 -2.77 -17.63
C LYS A 121 6.77 -2.69 -18.14
N THR A 122 7.71 -2.20 -17.35
CA THR A 122 9.13 -2.09 -17.69
C THR A 122 9.88 -3.39 -17.40
N ASP A 123 9.45 -4.15 -16.40
CA ASP A 123 10.05 -5.44 -16.02
C ASP A 123 9.49 -6.66 -16.79
N GLY A 124 8.62 -6.44 -17.79
CA GLY A 124 7.92 -7.47 -18.57
C GLY A 124 8.33 -7.53 -20.05
#